data_AF-A0A936RV66-F1
#
_entry.id   AF-A0A936RV66-F1
#
_cell.length_a   1.000
_cell.length_b   1.000
_cell.length_c   1.000
_cell.angle_alpha   90.00
_cell.angle_beta   90.00
_cell.angle_gamma   90.00
#
_symmetry.space_group_name_H-M   'P 1'
#
loop_
_entity.id
_entity.type
_entity.pdbx_description
1 polymer ?
#
loop_
_entity_poly.entity_id
_entity_poly.type
_entity_poly.pdbx_seq_one_letter_code
_entity_poly.pdbx_strand_id
1 'polypeptide(L)'
;MTSTLRVLLGERWPEPADTHWVVIDDTGQVSNSGHGEPRNWPITDRTEVILHGPQTSWLNVKVPKAGEREQALALGFALEEQMVREADSQHATPTLRESESWHVIVVSRDRLKRLTTQFEVISRPLDAAYSILQTLPYEPDAWSVGVDEQGVVVRAGEHAGWVEDCPIDAEVPCLLALAITDAREAASLPSRILTYTQDNTVVSTWGQTIGMTLEPGERWAWYEIGTEANDLLHGEFLPRHRRKVWQRALRPAVITLAFILAIHLLFGTGYALWRRAELTQIGSSMEKLMRTVLPNEPIADPVAQIKRELNTQRSTHGRLADNAALTLIADFAAAMGPEAENAIQGLRYQDGGLDITLAPERGDIAAIKPRLEARGLSVTPRDGPGHIVIRRAL
;
A
#
# COMPACT_ATOMS: atom_id res chain seq x y z
N MET A 1 -32.62 8.52 9.35
CA MET A 1 -32.33 8.81 10.77
C MET A 1 -31.51 7.66 11.27
N THR A 2 -30.20 7.84 11.40
CA THR A 2 -29.30 6.79 11.88
C THR A 2 -29.14 6.94 13.38
N SER A 3 -29.61 5.96 14.14
CA SER A 3 -29.48 5.94 15.60
C SER A 3 -28.35 5.02 16.04
N THR A 4 -27.64 5.40 17.10
CA THR A 4 -26.51 4.65 17.65
C THR A 4 -26.78 4.30 19.11
N LEU A 5 -26.78 3.01 19.43
CA LEU A 5 -26.80 2.51 20.80
C LEU A 5 -25.36 2.45 21.32
N ARG A 6 -25.06 3.18 22.39
CA ARG A 6 -23.82 3.06 23.17
C ARG A 6 -24.08 2.33 24.46
N VAL A 7 -23.29 1.30 24.75
CA VAL A 7 -23.41 0.50 25.98
C VAL A 7 -22.11 0.55 26.76
N LEU A 8 -22.22 0.80 28.06
CA LEU A 8 -21.10 0.77 29.00
C LEU A 8 -20.88 -0.64 29.53
N LEU A 9 -19.77 -1.28 29.17
CA LEU A 9 -19.48 -2.67 29.53
C LEU A 9 -18.35 -2.75 30.55
N GLY A 10 -18.69 -3.20 31.76
CA GLY A 10 -17.69 -3.57 32.78
C GLY A 10 -16.99 -4.90 32.47
N GLU A 11 -15.92 -5.19 33.22
CA GLU A 11 -15.06 -6.36 32.98
C GLU A 11 -15.81 -7.69 33.06
N ARG A 12 -16.75 -7.78 34.01
CA ARG A 12 -17.49 -9.00 34.33
C ARG A 12 -18.65 -9.28 33.36
N TRP A 13 -19.03 -8.32 32.51
CA TRP A 13 -20.10 -8.54 31.52
C TRP A 13 -19.77 -9.76 30.64
N PRO A 14 -20.72 -10.70 30.41
CA PRO A 14 -22.17 -10.58 30.59
C PRO A 14 -22.74 -11.01 31.95
N GLU A 15 -21.92 -11.19 32.99
CA GLU A 15 -22.39 -11.54 34.34
C GLU A 15 -21.85 -10.53 35.38
N PRO A 16 -22.63 -9.51 35.80
CA PRO A 16 -24.04 -9.28 35.50
C PRO A 16 -24.30 -8.79 34.07
N ALA A 17 -25.50 -9.08 33.56
CA ALA A 17 -25.93 -8.70 32.21
C ALA A 17 -26.50 -7.28 32.15
N ASP A 18 -26.86 -6.70 33.29
CA ASP A 18 -27.37 -5.35 33.41
C ASP A 18 -26.25 -4.32 33.15
N THR A 19 -26.52 -3.39 32.24
CA THR A 19 -25.55 -2.37 31.81
C THR A 19 -26.25 -1.06 31.50
N HIS A 20 -25.55 0.05 31.77
CA HIS A 20 -25.99 1.37 31.32
C HIS A 20 -25.90 1.46 29.79
N TRP A 21 -26.97 1.90 29.15
CA TRP A 21 -27.03 2.17 27.73
C TRP A 21 -27.61 3.56 27.43
N VAL A 22 -27.18 4.13 26.31
CA VAL A 22 -27.61 5.44 25.80
C VAL A 22 -27.84 5.34 24.29
N VAL A 23 -28.93 5.91 23.80
CA VAL A 23 -29.24 6.01 22.37
C VAL A 23 -29.02 7.43 21.90
N ILE A 24 -28.15 7.55 20.91
CA ILE A 24 -27.76 8.81 20.29
C ILE A 24 -28.40 8.90 18.91
N ASP A 25 -29.02 10.04 18.61
CA ASP A 25 -29.62 10.31 17.30
C ASP A 25 -28.58 10.72 16.25
N ASP A 26 -29.03 11.08 15.05
CA ASP A 26 -28.16 11.51 13.95
C ASP A 26 -27.57 12.92 14.14
N THR A 27 -28.08 13.69 15.10
CA THR A 27 -27.55 15.00 15.50
C THR A 27 -26.48 14.90 16.59
N GLY A 28 -26.26 13.69 17.13
CA GLY A 28 -25.34 13.47 18.24
C GLY A 28 -25.97 13.73 19.62
N GLN A 29 -27.28 13.96 19.69
CA GLN A 29 -27.98 14.18 20.96
C GLN A 29 -28.52 12.88 21.54
N VAL A 30 -28.64 12.85 22.87
CA VAL A 30 -29.23 11.72 23.60
C VAL A 30 -30.74 11.73 23.38
N SER A 31 -31.25 10.70 22.72
CA SER A 31 -32.67 10.48 22.50
C SER A 31 -33.31 9.60 23.58
N ASN A 32 -32.54 8.67 24.16
CA ASN A 32 -33.00 7.75 25.20
C ASN A 32 -31.81 7.24 26.03
N SER A 33 -32.03 6.89 27.30
CA SER A 33 -31.02 6.27 28.17
C SER A 33 -31.67 5.40 29.23
N GLY A 34 -30.92 4.42 29.74
CA GLY A 34 -31.42 3.55 30.80
C GLY A 34 -30.43 2.47 31.20
N HIS A 35 -30.85 1.61 32.13
CA HIS A 35 -30.15 0.39 32.48
C HIS A 35 -30.98 -0.81 32.01
N GLY A 36 -30.31 -1.87 31.59
CA GLY A 36 -30.98 -3.11 31.26
C GLY A 36 -30.07 -4.15 30.64
N GLU A 37 -30.57 -5.38 30.61
CA GLU A 37 -29.99 -6.50 29.87
C GLU A 37 -30.09 -6.32 28.34
N PRO A 38 -29.25 -7.02 27.56
CA PRO A 38 -29.26 -6.97 26.09
C PRO A 38 -30.63 -7.14 25.41
N ARG A 39 -31.53 -7.94 26.02
CA ARG A 39 -32.89 -8.18 25.52
C ARG A 39 -33.79 -6.93 25.58
N ASN A 40 -33.49 -5.99 26.46
CA ASN A 40 -34.29 -4.80 26.72
C ASN A 40 -33.71 -3.54 26.06
N TRP A 41 -32.54 -3.64 25.42
CA TRP A 41 -31.94 -2.50 24.74
C TRP A 41 -32.80 -2.04 23.56
N PRO A 42 -32.94 -0.73 23.32
CA PRO A 42 -33.63 -0.22 22.13
C PRO A 42 -33.02 -0.76 20.83
N ILE A 43 -33.84 -0.92 19.80
CA ILE A 43 -33.37 -1.32 18.46
C ILE A 43 -32.85 -0.07 17.76
N THR A 44 -31.60 -0.12 17.29
CA THR A 44 -30.91 0.99 16.62
C THR A 44 -30.19 0.48 15.38
N ASP A 45 -29.74 1.40 14.52
CA ASP A 45 -29.00 1.05 13.30
C ASP A 45 -27.56 0.64 13.60
N ARG A 46 -26.96 1.27 14.63
CA ARG A 46 -25.59 1.04 15.05
C ARG A 46 -25.51 0.64 16.51
N THR A 47 -24.55 -0.21 16.84
CA THR A 47 -24.23 -0.64 18.22
C THR A 47 -22.75 -0.42 18.49
N GLU A 48 -22.44 0.46 19.44
CA GLU A 48 -21.09 0.78 19.88
C GLU A 48 -20.95 0.43 21.38
N VAL A 49 -19.76 0.05 21.80
CA VAL A 49 -19.48 -0.27 23.21
C VAL A 49 -18.35 0.57 23.77
N ILE A 50 -18.46 0.90 25.04
CA ILE A 50 -17.40 1.53 25.82
C ILE A 50 -16.96 0.54 26.89
N LEU A 51 -15.69 0.16 26.87
CA LEU A 51 -15.08 -0.77 27.82
C LEU A 51 -14.71 0.01 29.08
N HIS A 52 -15.46 -0.24 30.17
CA HIS A 52 -15.23 0.31 31.49
C HIS A 52 -14.34 -0.61 32.34
N GLY A 53 -13.82 -0.08 33.45
CA GLY A 53 -12.97 -0.85 34.36
C GLY A 53 -11.58 -1.09 33.77
N PRO A 54 -10.73 -1.88 34.46
CA PRO A 54 -9.33 -2.10 34.11
C PRO A 54 -9.15 -3.11 32.94
N GLN A 55 -10.02 -3.04 31.93
CA GLN A 55 -9.96 -3.89 30.72
C GLN A 55 -8.99 -3.37 29.67
N THR A 56 -8.66 -2.08 29.74
CA THR A 56 -7.80 -1.39 28.76
C THR A 56 -6.72 -0.61 29.47
N SER A 57 -5.51 -0.59 28.90
CA SER A 57 -4.39 0.18 29.42
C SER A 57 -3.81 1.07 28.34
N TRP A 58 -3.49 2.32 28.69
CA TRP A 58 -2.76 3.23 27.79
C TRP A 58 -1.27 3.12 28.08
N LEU A 59 -0.49 2.72 27.09
CA LEU A 59 0.96 2.53 27.21
C LEU A 59 1.70 3.44 26.23
N ASN A 60 2.89 3.88 26.64
CA ASN A 60 3.86 4.50 25.75
C ASN A 60 5.01 3.51 25.51
N VAL A 61 5.18 3.12 24.25
CA VAL A 61 6.13 2.09 23.83
C VAL A 61 7.12 2.64 22.82
N LYS A 62 8.38 2.25 22.95
CA LYS A 62 9.43 2.67 22.01
C LYS A 62 9.34 1.83 20.75
N VAL A 63 9.02 2.47 19.63
CA VAL A 63 8.92 1.82 18.32
C VAL A 63 9.82 2.59 17.35
N PRO A 64 10.96 2.00 16.92
CA PRO A 64 11.91 2.69 16.08
C PRO A 64 11.33 2.96 14.68
N LYS A 65 11.87 3.97 14.01
CA LYS A 65 11.52 4.25 12.61
C LYS A 65 12.06 3.16 11.69
N ALA A 66 11.19 2.23 11.29
CA ALA A 66 11.53 1.04 10.50
C ALA A 66 10.43 0.72 9.48
N GLY A 67 10.58 -0.35 8.70
CA GLY A 67 9.51 -0.82 7.80
C GLY A 67 8.29 -1.31 8.60
N GLU A 68 7.09 -1.26 8.00
CA GLU A 68 5.82 -1.61 8.68
C GLU A 68 5.87 -2.97 9.42
N ARG A 69 6.51 -3.97 8.78
CA ARG A 69 6.67 -5.31 9.35
C ARG A 69 7.61 -5.34 10.55
N GLU A 70 8.68 -4.54 10.52
CA GLU A 70 9.65 -4.41 11.61
C GLU A 70 9.05 -3.61 12.77
N GLN A 71 8.27 -2.57 12.47
CA GLN A 71 7.53 -1.80 13.48
C GLN A 71 6.50 -2.65 14.22
N ALA A 72 5.80 -3.55 13.52
CA ALA A 72 4.87 -4.49 14.15
C ALA A 72 5.59 -5.47 15.10
N LEU A 73 6.79 -5.96 14.72
CA LEU A 73 7.62 -6.80 15.59
C LEU A 73 8.15 -6.02 16.80
N ALA A 74 8.66 -4.81 16.58
CA ALA A 74 9.16 -3.95 17.65
C ALA A 74 8.06 -3.58 18.65
N LEU A 75 6.84 -3.31 18.17
CA LEU A 75 5.67 -3.10 19.03
C LEU A 75 5.38 -4.33 19.89
N GLY A 76 5.44 -5.54 19.31
CA GLY A 76 5.29 -6.79 20.06
C GLY A 76 6.30 -6.91 21.19
N PHE A 77 7.59 -6.74 20.89
CA PHE A 77 8.65 -6.81 21.91
C PHE A 77 8.52 -5.73 22.99
N ALA A 78 8.20 -4.49 22.61
CA ALA A 78 8.03 -3.40 23.56
C ALA A 78 6.84 -3.63 24.50
N LEU A 79 5.78 -4.29 24.02
CA LEU A 79 4.64 -4.68 24.86
C LEU A 79 5.01 -5.82 25.82
N GLU A 80 5.81 -6.80 25.40
CA GLU A 80 6.28 -7.88 26.28
C GLU A 80 7.15 -7.36 27.45
N GLU A 81 7.91 -6.28 27.23
CA GLU A 81 8.72 -5.67 28.29
C GLU A 81 7.87 -4.99 29.37
N GLN A 82 6.72 -4.42 28.99
CA GLN A 82 5.85 -3.66 29.90
C GLN A 82 4.67 -4.48 30.45
N MET A 83 4.37 -5.65 29.88
CA MET A 83 3.21 -6.45 30.24
C MET A 83 3.61 -7.83 30.78
N VAL A 84 2.87 -8.28 31.80
CA VAL A 84 3.02 -9.64 32.35
C VAL A 84 2.54 -10.72 31.37
N ARG A 85 1.70 -10.35 30.40
CA ARG A 85 1.12 -11.26 29.40
C ARG A 85 1.88 -11.17 28.09
N GLU A 86 1.91 -12.28 27.35
CA GLU A 86 2.49 -12.36 26.00
C GLU A 86 1.83 -11.33 25.05
N ALA A 87 2.62 -10.64 24.22
CA ALA A 87 2.10 -9.62 23.31
C ALA A 87 1.10 -10.19 22.29
N ASP A 88 1.24 -11.45 21.90
CA ASP A 88 0.30 -12.14 21.01
C ASP A 88 -1.09 -12.37 21.64
N SER A 89 -1.21 -12.26 22.97
CA SER A 89 -2.50 -12.29 23.66
C SER A 89 -3.19 -10.92 23.70
N GLN A 90 -2.51 -9.87 23.21
CA GLN A 90 -2.94 -8.48 23.33
C GLN A 90 -3.24 -7.86 21.96
N HIS A 91 -4.26 -7.01 21.93
CA HIS A 91 -4.63 -6.20 20.78
C HIS A 91 -4.25 -4.75 21.09
N ALA A 92 -3.32 -4.20 20.31
CA ALA A 92 -2.83 -2.84 20.48
C ALA A 92 -3.41 -1.93 19.40
N THR A 93 -4.01 -0.82 19.83
CA THR A 93 -4.57 0.23 18.99
C THR A 93 -3.72 1.48 19.15
N PRO A 94 -2.92 1.86 18.15
CA PRO A 94 -2.13 3.09 18.19
C PRO A 94 -3.04 4.32 18.24
N THR A 95 -2.87 5.16 19.24
CA THR A 95 -3.57 6.44 19.40
C THR A 95 -2.73 7.62 18.92
N LEU A 96 -1.40 7.52 19.04
CA LEU A 96 -0.43 8.45 18.48
C LEU A 96 0.80 7.70 18.01
N ARG A 97 1.32 8.08 16.84
CA ARG A 97 2.55 7.52 16.27
C ARG A 97 3.58 8.62 16.07
N GLU A 98 4.53 8.72 16.99
CA GLU A 98 5.68 9.58 16.84
C GLU A 98 6.86 8.81 16.20
N SER A 99 7.96 9.51 15.93
CA SER A 99 9.10 8.92 15.22
C SER A 99 9.77 7.75 15.95
N GLU A 100 9.78 7.77 17.30
CA GLU A 100 10.48 6.78 18.14
C GLU A 100 9.63 6.25 19.31
N SER A 101 8.40 6.78 19.47
CA SER A 101 7.48 6.49 20.58
C SER A 101 6.05 6.41 20.05
N TRP A 102 5.35 5.35 20.41
CA TRP A 102 3.94 5.18 20.08
C TRP A 102 3.13 5.14 21.37
N HIS A 103 2.02 5.87 21.37
CA HIS A 103 0.99 5.68 22.38
C HIS A 103 -0.02 4.66 21.86
N VAL A 104 -0.29 3.65 22.67
CA VAL A 104 -1.17 2.54 22.30
C VAL A 104 -2.16 2.26 23.43
N ILE A 105 -3.42 2.03 23.05
CA ILE A 105 -4.39 1.41 23.95
C ILE A 105 -4.32 -0.09 23.73
N VAL A 106 -4.13 -0.84 24.81
CA VAL A 106 -4.02 -2.29 24.79
C VAL A 106 -5.22 -2.93 25.47
N VAL A 107 -5.76 -3.97 24.85
CA VAL A 107 -6.85 -4.80 25.37
C VAL A 107 -6.59 -6.27 25.05
N SER A 108 -7.04 -7.18 25.91
CA SER A 108 -6.93 -8.61 25.65
C SER A 108 -7.65 -9.02 24.35
N ARG A 109 -6.95 -9.75 23.45
CA ARG A 109 -7.55 -10.32 22.22
C ARG A 109 -8.73 -11.22 22.55
N ASP A 110 -8.59 -12.06 23.58
CA ASP A 110 -9.67 -12.96 24.01
C ASP A 110 -10.89 -12.19 24.49
N ARG A 111 -10.69 -11.04 25.15
CA ARG A 111 -11.81 -10.18 25.58
C ARG A 111 -12.56 -9.62 24.36
N LEU A 112 -11.87 -9.01 23.40
CA LEU A 112 -12.51 -8.50 22.18
C LEU A 112 -13.20 -9.61 21.37
N LYS A 113 -12.57 -10.79 21.27
CA LYS A 113 -13.16 -11.95 20.60
C LYS A 113 -14.43 -12.42 21.29
N ARG A 114 -14.45 -12.50 22.62
CA ARG A 114 -15.66 -12.86 23.38
C ARG A 114 -16.76 -11.84 23.16
N LEU A 115 -16.45 -10.54 23.26
CA LEU A 115 -17.43 -9.47 23.05
C LEU A 115 -18.03 -9.52 21.65
N THR A 116 -17.20 -9.54 20.60
CA THR A 116 -17.68 -9.60 19.21
C THR A 116 -18.55 -10.85 18.97
N THR A 117 -18.15 -12.01 19.51
CA THR A 117 -18.94 -13.25 19.41
C THR A 117 -20.28 -13.15 20.16
N GLN A 118 -20.29 -12.61 21.39
CA GLN A 118 -21.51 -12.45 22.19
C GLN A 118 -22.50 -11.49 21.51
N PHE A 119 -22.01 -10.39 20.95
CA PHE A 119 -22.81 -9.43 20.19
C PHE A 119 -23.35 -10.02 18.87
N GLU A 120 -22.58 -10.89 18.20
CA GLU A 120 -23.10 -11.70 17.08
C GLU A 120 -24.24 -12.64 17.53
N VAL A 121 -24.12 -13.31 18.69
CA VAL A 121 -25.14 -14.24 19.22
C VAL A 121 -26.46 -13.52 19.55
N ILE A 122 -26.41 -12.32 20.13
CA ILE A 122 -27.60 -11.52 20.41
C ILE A 122 -28.15 -10.77 19.18
N SER A 123 -27.62 -11.07 17.98
CA SER A 123 -28.03 -10.47 16.71
C SER A 123 -27.88 -8.95 16.65
N ARG A 124 -26.88 -8.41 17.37
CA ARG A 124 -26.51 -6.99 17.39
C ARG A 124 -25.01 -6.87 17.16
N PRO A 125 -24.51 -7.02 15.92
CA PRO A 125 -23.07 -6.95 15.67
C PRO A 125 -22.51 -5.57 16.08
N LEU A 126 -21.32 -5.57 16.69
CA LEU A 126 -20.65 -4.33 17.08
C LEU A 126 -20.15 -3.56 15.85
N ASP A 127 -20.39 -2.25 15.85
CA ASP A 127 -19.88 -1.31 14.86
C ASP A 127 -18.54 -0.69 15.26
N ALA A 128 -18.34 -0.45 16.55
CA ALA A 128 -17.12 0.11 17.14
C ALA A 128 -17.01 -0.25 18.62
N ALA A 129 -15.79 -0.25 19.14
CA ALA A 129 -15.52 -0.37 20.58
C ALA A 129 -14.50 0.67 21.01
N TYR A 130 -14.71 1.29 22.16
CA TYR A 130 -13.84 2.34 22.68
C TYR A 130 -13.44 2.05 24.13
N SER A 131 -12.25 2.49 24.54
CA SER A 131 -11.87 2.53 25.96
C SER A 131 -12.55 3.70 26.66
N ILE A 132 -12.99 3.50 27.91
CA ILE A 132 -13.49 4.57 28.77
C ILE A 132 -12.47 5.71 28.95
N LEU A 133 -11.18 5.42 28.87
CA LEU A 133 -10.09 6.39 28.98
C LEU A 133 -10.18 7.53 27.94
N GLN A 134 -10.82 7.26 26.80
CA GLN A 134 -10.97 8.23 25.71
C GLN A 134 -12.21 9.13 25.89
N THR A 135 -13.05 8.88 26.90
CA THR A 135 -14.33 9.58 27.11
C THR A 135 -14.21 10.77 28.05
N LEU A 136 -13.18 10.80 28.91
CA LEU A 136 -12.92 11.95 29.77
C LEU A 136 -12.36 13.11 28.93
N PRO A 137 -12.79 14.37 29.17
CA PRO A 137 -12.23 15.53 28.50
C PRO A 137 -10.72 15.63 28.73
N TYR A 138 -9.97 16.06 27.70
CA TYR A 138 -8.56 16.36 27.81
C TYR A 138 -8.37 17.86 27.99
N GLU A 139 -7.63 18.25 29.02
CA GLU A 139 -7.25 19.62 29.33
C GLU A 139 -5.73 19.67 29.49
N PRO A 140 -4.99 20.48 28.70
CA PRO A 140 -3.52 20.43 28.70
C PRO A 140 -2.85 20.66 30.07
N ASP A 141 -3.47 21.47 30.93
CA ASP A 141 -2.92 21.87 32.23
C ASP A 141 -3.62 21.19 33.43
N ALA A 142 -4.42 20.15 33.18
CA ALA A 142 -5.18 19.46 34.21
C ALA A 142 -5.28 17.94 33.98
N TRP A 143 -5.36 17.19 35.08
CA TRP A 143 -5.82 15.80 35.00
C TRP A 143 -7.33 15.75 35.11
N SER A 144 -7.96 14.90 34.32
CA SER A 144 -9.40 14.64 34.40
C SER A 144 -9.64 13.33 35.12
N VAL A 145 -10.45 13.36 36.18
CA VAL A 145 -10.77 12.20 37.02
C VAL A 145 -12.28 11.99 37.02
N GLY A 146 -12.74 10.92 36.38
CA GLY A 146 -14.12 10.46 36.44
C GLY A 146 -14.29 9.49 37.61
N VAL A 147 -15.34 9.69 38.40
CA VAL A 147 -15.69 8.79 39.50
C VAL A 147 -17.10 8.28 39.28
N ASP A 148 -17.26 6.96 39.26
CA ASP A 148 -18.56 6.31 39.15
C ASP A 148 -18.64 5.07 40.06
N GLU A 149 -19.75 4.33 39.96
CA GLU A 149 -20.00 3.14 40.78
C GLU A 149 -19.03 1.98 40.48
N GLN A 150 -18.33 2.02 39.35
CA GLN A 150 -17.37 0.99 38.92
C GLN A 150 -15.92 1.36 39.22
N GLY A 151 -15.67 2.54 39.81
CA GLY A 151 -14.36 2.97 40.28
C GLY A 151 -13.94 4.33 39.76
N VAL A 152 -12.64 4.48 39.53
CA VAL A 152 -12.03 5.76 39.13
C VAL A 152 -11.36 5.64 37.79
N VAL A 153 -11.70 6.55 36.88
CA VAL A 153 -11.08 6.69 35.57
C VAL A 153 -10.24 7.95 35.59
N VAL A 154 -8.95 7.85 35.26
CA VAL A 154 -8.04 8.98 35.24
C VAL A 154 -7.50 9.17 33.83
N ARG A 155 -7.64 10.38 33.30
CA ARG A 155 -6.97 10.85 32.09
C ARG A 155 -5.94 11.89 32.49
N ALA A 156 -4.68 11.46 32.56
CA ALA A 156 -3.54 12.27 32.99
C ALA A 156 -2.89 13.06 31.84
N GLY A 157 -3.28 12.78 30.59
CA GLY A 157 -2.85 13.52 29.40
C GLY A 157 -3.65 13.14 28.17
N GLU A 158 -3.23 13.65 27.01
CA GLU A 158 -3.93 13.41 25.74
C GLU A 158 -3.98 11.92 25.40
N HIS A 159 -2.85 11.24 25.58
CA HIS A 159 -2.66 9.82 25.34
C HIS A 159 -2.10 9.07 26.56
N ALA A 160 -2.60 9.43 27.75
CA ALA A 160 -2.20 8.82 29.01
C ALA A 160 -3.38 8.76 29.99
N GLY A 161 -3.56 7.61 30.62
CA GLY A 161 -4.61 7.40 31.60
C GLY A 161 -4.69 5.95 32.07
N TRP A 162 -5.40 5.74 33.18
CA TRP A 162 -5.64 4.43 33.77
C TRP A 162 -7.02 4.36 34.40
N VAL A 163 -7.46 3.14 34.72
CA VAL A 163 -8.69 2.88 35.46
C VAL A 163 -8.33 2.10 36.71
N GLU A 164 -8.88 2.51 37.84
CA GLU A 164 -8.73 1.84 39.12
C GLU A 164 -10.10 1.29 39.55
N ASP A 165 -10.22 -0.04 39.54
CA ASP A 165 -11.39 -0.75 40.09
C ASP A 165 -11.26 -0.77 41.61
N CYS A 166 -11.89 0.21 42.24
CA CYS A 166 -11.92 0.36 43.70
C CYS A 166 -13.32 0.81 44.13
N PRO A 167 -13.79 0.35 45.30
CA PRO A 167 -14.98 0.94 45.90
C PRO A 167 -14.67 2.41 46.21
N ILE A 168 -15.60 3.30 45.89
CA ILE A 168 -15.48 4.71 46.25
C ILE A 168 -15.87 4.85 47.71
N ASP A 169 -14.90 4.73 48.59
CA ASP A 169 -14.97 5.20 49.96
C ASP A 169 -14.37 6.61 50.06
N ALA A 170 -14.45 7.22 51.25
CA ALA A 170 -13.93 8.57 51.46
C ALA A 170 -12.39 8.64 51.38
N GLU A 171 -11.69 7.53 51.09
CA GLU A 171 -10.23 7.48 50.94
C GLU A 171 -9.82 7.69 49.48
N VAL A 172 -8.61 8.20 49.28
CA VAL A 172 -8.06 8.40 47.93
C VAL A 172 -7.61 7.05 47.38
N PRO A 173 -8.03 6.68 46.16
CA PRO A 173 -7.57 5.46 45.50
C PRO A 173 -6.04 5.37 45.43
N CYS A 174 -5.51 4.15 45.57
CA CYS A 174 -4.09 3.90 45.76
C CYS A 174 -3.27 4.28 44.53
N LEU A 175 -3.73 3.91 43.32
CA LEU A 175 -3.00 4.26 42.09
C LEU A 175 -3.06 5.75 41.82
N LEU A 176 -4.19 6.41 42.12
CA LEU A 176 -4.28 7.87 42.04
C LEU A 176 -3.29 8.56 42.99
N ALA A 177 -3.24 8.14 44.26
CA ALA A 177 -2.31 8.70 45.23
C ALA A 177 -0.83 8.47 44.85
N LEU A 178 -0.51 7.28 44.33
CA LEU A 178 0.83 6.96 43.85
C LEU A 178 1.21 7.80 42.64
N ALA A 179 0.35 7.88 41.62
CA ALA A 179 0.62 8.67 40.42
C ALA A 179 0.84 10.15 40.72
N ILE A 180 0.10 10.71 41.69
CA ILE A 180 0.30 12.09 42.15
C ILE A 180 1.65 12.24 42.84
N THR A 181 2.05 11.27 43.65
CA THR A 181 3.35 11.28 44.33
C THR A 181 4.48 11.24 43.30
N ASP A 182 4.42 10.32 42.34
CA ASP A 182 5.40 10.18 41.26
C ASP A 182 5.49 11.46 40.41
N ALA A 183 4.34 12.04 40.04
CA ALA A 183 4.29 13.28 39.26
C ALA A 183 4.83 14.48 40.05
N ARG A 184 4.68 14.49 41.38
CA ARG A 184 5.25 15.52 42.26
C ARG A 184 6.77 15.39 42.33
N GLU A 185 7.30 14.17 42.46
CA GLU A 185 8.73 13.90 42.46
C GLU A 185 9.38 14.25 41.10
N ALA A 186 8.69 13.96 40.01
CA ALA A 186 9.12 14.29 38.64
C ALA A 186 8.91 15.77 38.26
N ALA A 187 8.35 16.60 39.14
CA ALA A 187 7.98 17.99 38.87
C ALA A 187 7.07 18.16 37.63
N SER A 188 6.23 17.16 37.35
CA SER A 188 5.30 17.09 36.22
C SER A 188 3.84 17.08 36.64
N LEU A 189 3.55 17.36 37.91
CA LEU A 189 2.20 17.43 38.45
C LEU A 189 1.45 18.64 37.86
N PRO A 190 0.21 18.46 37.38
CA PRO A 190 -0.57 19.57 36.83
C PRO A 190 -0.95 20.58 37.90
N SER A 191 -1.33 21.77 37.46
CA SER A 191 -1.77 22.86 38.35
C SER A 191 -3.09 22.57 39.06
N ARG A 192 -3.95 21.76 38.44
CA ARG A 192 -5.30 21.41 38.92
C ARG A 192 -5.70 20.01 38.48
N ILE A 193 -6.69 19.45 39.17
CA ILE A 193 -7.31 18.17 38.82
C ILE A 193 -8.82 18.43 38.71
N LEU A 194 -9.39 18.15 37.55
CA LEU A 194 -10.82 18.23 37.30
C LEU A 194 -11.48 16.92 37.70
N THR A 195 -12.41 16.96 38.65
CA THR A 195 -13.15 15.80 39.11
C THR A 195 -14.57 15.82 38.57
N TYR A 196 -14.97 14.76 37.88
CA TYR A 196 -16.31 14.56 37.37
C TYR A 196 -17.02 13.51 38.20
N THR A 197 -17.70 13.98 39.24
CA THR A 197 -18.48 13.17 40.17
C THR A 197 -19.74 13.92 40.57
N GLN A 198 -20.79 13.17 40.92
CA GLN A 198 -21.97 13.76 41.55
C GLN A 198 -21.77 13.96 43.06
N ASP A 199 -20.75 13.33 43.65
CA ASP A 199 -20.46 13.38 45.07
C ASP A 199 -19.39 14.43 45.40
N ASN A 200 -19.84 15.62 45.82
CA ASN A 200 -18.96 16.71 46.23
C ASN A 200 -18.14 16.41 47.50
N THR A 201 -18.54 15.41 48.30
CA THR A 201 -17.79 15.05 49.52
C THR A 201 -16.46 14.40 49.18
N VAL A 202 -16.43 13.57 48.13
CA VAL A 202 -15.23 12.94 47.56
C VAL A 202 -14.23 14.01 47.14
N VAL A 203 -14.69 15.03 46.41
CA VAL A 203 -13.85 16.16 45.95
C VAL A 203 -13.18 16.88 47.13
N SER A 204 -13.94 17.17 48.19
CA SER A 204 -13.38 17.86 49.35
C SER A 204 -12.39 17.01 50.14
N THR A 205 -12.69 15.71 50.32
CA THR A 205 -11.88 14.80 51.14
C THR A 205 -10.58 14.43 50.45
N TRP A 206 -10.65 14.12 49.16
CA TRP A 206 -9.47 13.82 48.35
C TRP A 206 -8.59 15.06 48.18
N GLY A 207 -9.18 16.25 47.96
CA GLY A 207 -8.41 17.48 47.84
C GLY A 207 -7.57 17.78 49.08
N GLN A 208 -8.14 17.58 50.28
CA GLN A 208 -7.42 17.72 51.55
C GLN A 208 -6.30 16.67 51.70
N THR A 209 -6.58 15.42 51.36
CA THR A 209 -5.63 14.30 51.50
C THR A 209 -4.45 14.43 50.53
N ILE A 210 -4.74 14.79 49.28
CA ILE A 210 -3.75 14.97 48.22
C ILE A 210 -2.92 16.26 48.43
N GLY A 211 -3.52 17.25 49.07
CA GLY A 211 -2.95 18.60 49.22
C GLY A 211 -3.04 19.41 47.93
N MET A 212 -4.10 19.22 47.14
CA MET A 212 -4.33 19.91 45.87
C MET A 212 -5.79 20.36 45.74
N THR A 213 -6.01 21.41 44.95
CA THR A 213 -7.35 21.85 44.59
C THR A 213 -7.95 20.89 43.57
N LEU A 214 -9.02 20.18 43.95
CA LEU A 214 -9.87 19.43 43.03
C LEU A 214 -11.02 20.34 42.60
N GLU A 215 -11.13 20.60 41.30
CA GLU A 215 -12.19 21.44 40.72
C GLU A 215 -13.31 20.54 40.19
N PRO A 216 -14.59 20.78 40.56
CA PRO A 216 -15.69 20.01 40.02
C PRO A 216 -15.89 20.36 38.53
N GLY A 217 -15.84 19.35 37.66
CA GLY A 217 -16.24 19.47 36.26
C GLY A 217 -17.76 19.44 36.10
N GLU A 218 -18.30 20.00 35.01
CA GLU A 218 -19.75 20.13 34.81
C GLU A 218 -20.47 18.77 34.82
N ARG A 219 -20.08 17.88 33.91
CA ARG A 219 -20.65 16.52 33.79
C ARG A 219 -19.74 15.65 32.94
N TRP A 220 -19.47 14.44 33.40
CA TRP A 220 -18.88 13.41 32.56
C TRP A 220 -19.97 12.60 31.87
N ALA A 221 -20.19 12.92 30.60
CA ALA A 221 -21.02 12.13 29.71
C ALA A 221 -20.13 11.06 29.05
N TRP A 222 -19.94 9.91 29.71
CA TRP A 222 -19.10 8.81 29.18
C TRP A 222 -19.46 8.40 27.75
N TYR A 223 -20.73 8.59 27.35
CA TYR A 223 -21.23 8.30 26.02
C TYR A 223 -20.85 9.35 24.97
N GLU A 224 -20.27 10.49 25.34
CA GLU A 224 -19.77 11.50 24.40
C GLU A 224 -18.32 11.15 24.03
N ILE A 225 -18.13 10.74 22.78
CA ILE A 225 -16.85 10.31 22.25
C ILE A 225 -16.37 11.39 21.29
N GLY A 226 -15.19 11.97 21.57
CA GLY A 226 -14.56 12.93 20.67
C GLY A 226 -14.26 12.33 19.30
N THR A 227 -14.18 13.17 18.26
CA THR A 227 -13.86 12.74 16.89
C THR A 227 -12.51 12.06 16.74
N GLU A 228 -11.62 12.24 17.71
CA GLU A 228 -10.26 11.71 17.74
C GLU A 228 -10.14 10.37 18.49
N ALA A 229 -11.26 9.84 19.01
CA ALA A 229 -11.25 8.56 19.69
C ALA A 229 -10.94 7.42 18.72
N ASN A 230 -10.06 6.52 19.16
CA ASN A 230 -9.59 5.39 18.39
C ASN A 230 -10.50 4.18 18.63
N ASP A 231 -11.08 3.67 17.55
CA ASP A 231 -11.87 2.44 17.55
C ASP A 231 -10.93 1.24 17.76
N LEU A 232 -11.27 0.41 18.75
CA LEU A 232 -10.55 -0.81 19.09
C LEU A 232 -10.89 -1.97 18.15
N LEU A 233 -11.92 -1.86 17.31
CA LEU A 233 -12.33 -2.90 16.35
C LEU A 233 -11.69 -2.68 14.97
N HIS A 234 -10.39 -2.96 14.87
CA HIS A 234 -9.65 -2.93 13.60
C HIS A 234 -8.87 -4.23 13.36
N GLY A 235 -8.19 -4.31 12.21
CA GLY A 235 -7.43 -5.50 11.82
C GLY A 235 -8.31 -6.75 11.75
N GLU A 236 -8.00 -7.73 12.60
CA GLU A 236 -8.75 -8.99 12.70
C GLU A 236 -10.16 -8.84 13.31
N PHE A 237 -10.40 -7.79 14.10
CA PHE A 237 -11.68 -7.52 14.75
C PHE A 237 -12.58 -6.57 13.95
N LEU A 238 -12.19 -6.20 12.72
CA LEU A 238 -12.97 -5.31 11.87
C LEU A 238 -14.38 -5.89 11.62
N PRO A 239 -15.47 -5.13 11.88
CA PRO A 239 -16.81 -5.66 11.77
C PRO A 239 -17.13 -6.25 10.39
N ARG A 240 -17.71 -7.46 10.38
CA ARG A 240 -17.94 -8.24 9.16
C ARG A 240 -18.87 -7.56 8.16
N HIS A 241 -19.87 -6.81 8.63
CA HIS A 241 -20.77 -6.04 7.77
C HIS A 241 -20.04 -4.88 7.10
N ARG A 242 -19.13 -4.18 7.78
CA ARG A 242 -18.22 -3.18 7.18
C ARG A 242 -17.30 -3.80 6.14
N ARG A 243 -16.74 -4.99 6.41
CA ARG A 243 -15.91 -5.73 5.44
C ARG A 243 -16.68 -6.02 4.14
N LYS A 244 -17.97 -6.39 4.23
CA LYS A 244 -18.84 -6.58 3.06
C LYS A 244 -19.14 -5.28 2.31
N VAL A 245 -19.28 -4.14 3.00
CA VAL A 245 -19.47 -2.83 2.37
C VAL A 245 -18.24 -2.41 1.57
N TRP A 246 -17.04 -2.53 2.14
CA TRP A 246 -15.80 -2.20 1.43
C TRP A 246 -15.55 -3.12 0.22
N GLN A 247 -15.78 -4.43 0.36
CA GLN A 247 -15.72 -5.36 -0.76
C GLN A 247 -16.76 -5.05 -1.85
N ARG A 248 -17.98 -4.62 -1.47
CA ARG A 248 -18.99 -4.17 -2.43
C ARG A 248 -18.59 -2.86 -3.13
N ALA A 249 -17.93 -1.94 -2.43
CA ALA A 249 -17.41 -0.71 -3.00
C ALA A 249 -16.27 -0.94 -4.01
N LEU A 250 -15.48 -2.01 -3.83
CA LEU A 250 -14.44 -2.41 -4.77
C LEU A 250 -14.96 -3.17 -6.01
N ARG A 251 -16.17 -3.75 -5.95
CA ARG A 251 -16.77 -4.45 -7.11
C ARG A 251 -16.77 -3.63 -8.41
N PRO A 252 -17.22 -2.35 -8.43
CA PRO A 252 -17.16 -1.57 -9.67
C PRO A 252 -15.75 -1.41 -10.21
N ALA A 253 -14.74 -1.21 -9.35
CA ALA A 253 -13.34 -1.08 -9.76
C ALA A 253 -12.76 -2.39 -10.34
N VAL A 254 -13.13 -3.55 -9.76
CA VAL A 254 -12.74 -4.85 -10.30
C VAL A 254 -13.42 -5.13 -11.63
N ILE A 255 -14.70 -4.77 -11.77
CA ILE A 255 -15.45 -4.93 -13.02
C ILE A 255 -14.86 -4.04 -14.12
N THR A 256 -14.53 -2.77 -13.83
CA THR A 256 -13.90 -1.89 -14.81
C THR A 256 -12.52 -2.38 -15.21
N LEU A 257 -11.69 -2.84 -14.26
CA LEU A 257 -10.39 -3.43 -14.57
C LEU A 257 -10.52 -4.68 -15.45
N ALA A 258 -11.46 -5.58 -15.12
CA ALA A 258 -11.73 -6.77 -15.92
C ALA A 258 -12.20 -6.40 -17.33
N PHE A 259 -13.03 -5.37 -17.47
CA PHE A 259 -13.51 -4.88 -18.76
C PHE A 259 -12.38 -4.27 -19.60
N ILE A 260 -11.51 -3.46 -18.99
CA ILE A 260 -10.31 -2.90 -19.65
C ILE A 260 -9.39 -4.03 -20.11
N LEU A 261 -9.14 -5.03 -19.26
CA LEU A 261 -8.29 -6.17 -19.61
C LEU A 261 -8.91 -7.00 -20.74
N ALA A 262 -10.22 -7.23 -20.72
CA ALA A 262 -10.94 -7.94 -21.77
C ALA A 262 -10.88 -7.20 -23.11
N ILE A 263 -11.09 -5.87 -23.10
CA ILE A 263 -10.90 -5.02 -24.28
C ILE A 263 -9.46 -5.14 -24.78
N HIS A 264 -8.47 -5.01 -23.90
CA HIS A 264 -7.07 -5.05 -24.29
C HIS A 264 -6.70 -6.41 -24.92
N LEU A 265 -7.19 -7.51 -24.37
CA LEU A 265 -7.00 -8.84 -24.95
C LEU A 265 -7.71 -8.96 -26.30
N LEU A 266 -8.96 -8.52 -26.41
CA LEU A 266 -9.76 -8.64 -27.62
C LEU A 266 -9.16 -7.82 -28.78
N PHE A 267 -8.80 -6.57 -28.52
CA PHE A 267 -8.15 -5.71 -29.51
C PHE A 267 -6.73 -6.17 -29.82
N GLY A 268 -5.95 -6.59 -28.83
CA GLY A 268 -4.58 -7.08 -29.03
C GLY A 268 -4.54 -8.35 -29.88
N THR A 269 -5.37 -9.34 -29.56
CA THR A 269 -5.44 -10.61 -30.30
C THR A 269 -6.08 -10.44 -31.67
N GLY A 270 -7.16 -9.63 -31.77
CA GLY A 270 -7.80 -9.31 -33.05
C GLY A 270 -6.85 -8.59 -34.01
N TYR A 271 -6.11 -7.60 -33.51
CA TYR A 271 -5.09 -6.89 -34.29
C TYR A 271 -3.96 -7.82 -34.75
N ALA A 272 -3.46 -8.69 -33.86
CA ALA A 272 -2.42 -9.64 -34.20
C ALA A 272 -2.86 -10.66 -35.26
N LEU A 273 -4.11 -11.14 -35.19
CA LEU A 273 -4.66 -12.08 -36.18
C LEU A 273 -4.89 -11.41 -37.53
N TRP A 274 -5.41 -10.17 -37.56
CA TRP A 274 -5.55 -9.41 -38.80
C TRP A 274 -4.18 -9.17 -39.45
N ARG A 275 -3.18 -8.72 -38.70
CA ARG A 275 -1.82 -8.49 -39.24
C ARG A 275 -1.20 -9.76 -39.82
N ARG A 276 -1.44 -10.92 -39.21
CA ARG A 276 -1.01 -12.21 -39.76
C ARG A 276 -1.73 -12.53 -41.08
N ALA A 277 -3.04 -12.31 -41.16
CA ALA A 277 -3.80 -12.51 -42.38
C ALA A 277 -3.30 -11.60 -43.52
N GLU A 278 -3.01 -10.34 -43.22
CA GLU A 278 -2.47 -9.37 -44.18
C GLU A 278 -1.10 -9.80 -44.72
N LEU A 279 -0.20 -10.27 -43.84
CA LEU A 279 1.10 -10.82 -44.24
C LEU A 279 0.95 -12.07 -45.13
N THR A 280 0.00 -12.96 -44.83
CA THR A 280 -0.25 -14.13 -45.68
C THR A 280 -0.81 -13.74 -47.05
N GLN A 281 -1.65 -12.71 -47.12
CA GLN A 281 -2.19 -12.20 -48.39
C GLN A 281 -1.10 -11.59 -49.27
N ILE A 282 -0.20 -10.79 -48.68
CA ILE A 282 0.97 -10.24 -49.37
C ILE A 282 1.89 -11.37 -49.86
N GLY A 283 2.21 -12.34 -49.00
CA GLY A 283 3.03 -13.50 -49.37
C GLY A 283 2.45 -14.30 -50.54
N SER A 284 1.14 -14.57 -50.52
CA SER A 284 0.46 -15.29 -51.62
C SER A 284 0.47 -14.50 -52.95
N SER A 285 0.45 -13.17 -52.87
CA SER A 285 0.49 -12.29 -54.05
C SER A 285 1.90 -12.25 -54.65
N MET A 286 2.94 -12.22 -53.79
CA MET A 286 4.33 -12.37 -54.20
C MET A 286 4.59 -13.74 -54.83
N GLU A 287 4.04 -14.82 -54.26
CA GLU A 287 4.18 -16.16 -54.82
C GLU A 287 3.53 -16.28 -56.21
N LYS A 288 2.32 -15.73 -56.40
CA LYS A 288 1.64 -15.73 -57.71
C LYS A 288 2.42 -14.94 -58.76
N LEU A 289 2.94 -13.77 -58.39
CA LEU A 289 3.76 -12.96 -59.29
C LEU A 289 5.06 -13.71 -59.64
N MET A 290 5.67 -14.37 -58.66
CA MET A 290 6.88 -15.16 -58.87
C MET A 290 6.65 -16.34 -59.83
N ARG A 291 5.60 -17.14 -59.61
CA ARG A 291 5.27 -18.27 -60.49
C ARG A 291 4.97 -17.84 -61.93
N THR A 292 4.49 -16.61 -62.12
CA THR A 292 4.23 -16.03 -63.45
C THR A 292 5.51 -15.61 -64.16
N VAL A 293 6.53 -15.16 -63.41
CA VAL A 293 7.80 -14.64 -63.97
C VAL A 293 8.91 -15.71 -64.03
N LEU A 294 8.91 -16.68 -63.10
CA LEU A 294 9.90 -17.75 -62.95
C LEU A 294 9.21 -19.11 -62.68
N PRO A 295 8.91 -19.90 -63.73
CA PRO A 295 8.07 -21.09 -63.60
C PRO A 295 8.75 -22.34 -63.00
N ASN A 296 10.08 -22.38 -62.84
CA ASN A 296 10.83 -23.62 -62.53
C ASN A 296 11.81 -23.56 -61.33
N GLU A 297 11.75 -22.55 -60.45
CA GLU A 297 12.63 -22.49 -59.26
C GLU A 297 11.88 -22.65 -57.92
N PRO A 298 12.47 -23.36 -56.93
CA PRO A 298 11.87 -23.52 -55.60
C PRO A 298 11.92 -22.20 -54.81
N ILE A 299 10.78 -21.78 -54.27
CA ILE A 299 10.60 -20.48 -53.60
C ILE A 299 11.08 -20.59 -52.14
N ALA A 300 12.25 -20.03 -51.84
CA ALA A 300 12.76 -19.93 -50.46
C ALA A 300 12.82 -18.47 -49.97
N ASP A 301 13.24 -17.55 -50.83
CA ASP A 301 13.22 -16.10 -50.58
C ASP A 301 12.90 -15.36 -51.89
N PRO A 302 11.65 -14.88 -52.06
CA PRO A 302 11.20 -14.30 -53.31
C PRO A 302 11.98 -13.04 -53.74
N VAL A 303 12.35 -12.20 -52.77
CA VAL A 303 13.02 -10.93 -53.08
C VAL A 303 14.47 -11.18 -53.49
N ALA A 304 15.15 -12.08 -52.77
CA ALA A 304 16.52 -12.46 -53.11
C ALA A 304 16.62 -13.20 -54.45
N GLN A 305 15.61 -13.98 -54.85
CA GLN A 305 15.59 -14.70 -56.13
C GLN A 305 15.39 -13.77 -57.32
N ILE A 306 14.42 -12.85 -57.27
CA ILE A 306 14.20 -11.87 -58.36
C ILE A 306 15.43 -10.98 -58.55
N LYS A 307 16.05 -10.52 -57.46
CA LYS A 307 17.29 -9.72 -57.55
C LYS A 307 18.43 -10.49 -58.23
N ARG A 308 18.57 -11.79 -57.92
CA ARG A 308 19.58 -12.66 -58.54
C ARG A 308 19.31 -12.88 -60.03
N GLU A 309 18.07 -13.17 -60.41
CA GLU A 309 17.71 -13.35 -61.82
C GLU A 309 17.86 -12.05 -62.62
N LEU A 310 17.42 -10.91 -62.07
CA LEU A 310 17.56 -9.60 -62.71
C LEU A 310 19.04 -9.27 -62.98
N ASN A 311 19.93 -9.54 -62.02
CA ASN A 311 21.36 -9.33 -62.20
C ASN A 311 21.95 -10.28 -63.27
N THR A 312 21.48 -11.53 -63.32
CA THR A 312 21.87 -12.50 -64.34
C THR A 312 21.43 -12.03 -65.74
N GLN A 313 20.19 -11.58 -65.90
CA GLN A 313 19.68 -11.04 -67.16
C GLN A 313 20.38 -9.74 -67.58
N ARG A 314 20.69 -8.84 -66.63
CA ARG A 314 21.48 -7.64 -66.90
C ARG A 314 22.85 -8.02 -67.45
N SER A 315 23.55 -8.94 -66.78
CA SER A 315 24.88 -9.37 -67.23
C SER A 315 24.85 -10.04 -68.60
N THR A 316 23.84 -10.86 -68.89
CA THR A 316 23.67 -11.55 -70.18
C THR A 316 23.40 -10.57 -71.33
N HIS A 317 22.68 -9.47 -71.05
CA HIS A 317 22.42 -8.41 -72.03
C HIS A 317 23.46 -7.27 -72.00
N GLY A 318 24.64 -7.47 -71.40
CA GLY A 318 25.72 -6.50 -71.36
C GLY A 318 25.43 -5.23 -70.53
N ARG A 319 24.42 -5.27 -69.65
CA ARG A 319 24.08 -4.20 -68.71
C ARG A 319 24.79 -4.44 -67.38
N LEU A 320 25.18 -3.35 -66.71
CA LEU A 320 25.80 -3.41 -65.38
C LEU A 320 24.83 -4.01 -64.36
N ALA A 321 25.22 -5.12 -63.75
CA ALA A 321 24.51 -5.73 -62.63
C ALA A 321 24.84 -4.99 -61.31
N ASP A 322 23.96 -5.08 -60.32
CA ASP A 322 24.14 -4.38 -59.03
C ASP A 322 25.30 -4.97 -58.21
N ASN A 323 25.65 -6.23 -58.47
CA ASN A 323 26.80 -6.92 -57.90
C ASN A 323 28.05 -6.90 -58.79
N ALA A 324 28.01 -6.23 -59.96
CA ALA A 324 29.15 -6.16 -60.86
C ALA A 324 30.31 -5.39 -60.21
N ALA A 325 31.55 -5.79 -60.54
CA ALA A 325 32.76 -5.18 -60.00
C ALA A 325 32.75 -3.65 -60.11
N LEU A 326 32.41 -3.11 -61.29
CA LEU A 326 32.37 -1.67 -61.53
C LEU A 326 31.33 -0.94 -60.65
N THR A 327 30.17 -1.55 -60.43
CA THR A 327 29.12 -0.99 -59.56
C THR A 327 29.56 -0.95 -58.10
N LEU A 328 30.18 -2.04 -57.62
CA LEU A 328 30.72 -2.10 -56.26
C LEU A 328 31.90 -1.15 -56.05
N ILE A 329 32.77 -1.00 -57.05
CA ILE A 329 33.86 -0.02 -57.02
C ILE A 329 33.31 1.41 -56.97
N ALA A 330 32.27 1.72 -57.76
CA ALA A 330 31.66 3.05 -57.78
C ALA A 330 30.99 3.39 -56.44
N ASP A 331 30.24 2.45 -55.85
CA ASP A 331 29.61 2.66 -54.54
C ASP A 331 30.65 2.73 -53.41
N PHE A 332 31.74 1.96 -53.50
CA PHE A 332 32.86 2.04 -52.56
C PHE A 332 33.58 3.39 -52.66
N ALA A 333 33.93 3.83 -53.88
CA ALA A 333 34.58 5.11 -54.11
C ALA A 333 33.71 6.29 -53.63
N ALA A 334 32.40 6.23 -53.87
CA ALA A 334 31.46 7.23 -53.38
C ALA A 334 31.34 7.25 -51.85
N ALA A 335 31.49 6.10 -51.17
CA ALA A 335 31.46 6.02 -49.71
C ALA A 335 32.76 6.49 -49.04
N MET A 336 33.91 6.32 -49.72
CA MET A 336 35.23 6.75 -49.26
C MET A 336 35.49 8.25 -49.53
N GLY A 337 34.93 8.82 -50.60
CA GLY A 337 35.13 10.22 -50.95
C GLY A 337 36.62 10.56 -51.15
N PRO A 338 37.09 11.77 -50.76
CA PRO A 338 38.49 12.18 -50.92
C PRO A 338 39.48 11.38 -50.06
N GLU A 339 39.00 10.64 -49.06
CA GLU A 339 39.83 9.75 -48.21
C GLU A 339 40.27 8.48 -48.97
N ALA A 340 39.70 8.22 -50.16
CA ALA A 340 40.05 7.08 -51.02
C ALA A 340 41.44 7.21 -51.68
N GLU A 341 42.00 8.42 -51.75
CA GLU A 341 43.22 8.70 -52.51
C GLU A 341 44.43 8.00 -51.86
N ASN A 342 45.01 7.04 -52.60
CA ASN A 342 46.07 6.12 -52.15
C ASN A 342 45.71 5.19 -50.98
N ALA A 343 44.42 5.00 -50.67
CA ALA A 343 43.98 4.12 -49.60
C ALA A 343 43.88 2.63 -50.02
N ILE A 344 43.77 2.35 -51.32
CA ILE A 344 43.58 0.99 -51.84
C ILE A 344 44.92 0.41 -52.30
N GLN A 345 45.37 -0.67 -51.64
CA GLN A 345 46.59 -1.40 -52.00
C GLN A 345 46.32 -2.57 -52.95
N GLY A 346 45.13 -3.15 -52.89
CA GLY A 346 44.75 -4.29 -53.69
C GLY A 346 43.25 -4.40 -53.87
N LEU A 347 42.83 -4.82 -55.05
CA LEU A 347 41.44 -5.03 -55.40
C LEU A 347 41.27 -6.40 -56.06
N ARG A 348 40.38 -7.23 -55.54
CA ARG A 348 40.04 -8.53 -56.11
C ARG A 348 38.53 -8.72 -56.11
N TYR A 349 37.97 -9.01 -57.28
CA TYR A 349 36.55 -9.32 -57.39
C TYR A 349 36.35 -10.83 -57.52
N GLN A 350 35.51 -11.41 -56.66
CA GLN A 350 35.20 -12.84 -56.66
C GLN A 350 33.76 -13.07 -56.19
N ASP A 351 33.03 -13.90 -56.93
CA ASP A 351 31.67 -14.38 -56.57
C ASP A 351 30.68 -13.28 -56.16
N GLY A 352 30.67 -12.14 -56.87
CA GLY A 352 29.76 -11.02 -56.59
C GLY A 352 30.15 -10.18 -55.36
N GLY A 353 31.33 -10.41 -54.80
CA GLY A 353 31.93 -9.61 -53.74
C GLY A 353 33.23 -8.94 -54.19
N LEU A 354 33.50 -7.76 -53.61
CA LEU A 354 34.71 -7.00 -53.82
C LEU A 354 35.59 -7.11 -52.57
N ASP A 355 36.73 -7.78 -52.71
CA ASP A 355 37.78 -7.88 -51.69
C ASP A 355 38.76 -6.72 -51.88
N ILE A 356 38.88 -5.89 -50.85
CA ILE A 356 39.65 -4.65 -50.85
C ILE A 356 40.70 -4.76 -49.75
N THR A 357 41.95 -4.55 -50.14
CA THR A 357 43.07 -4.39 -49.21
C THR A 357 43.34 -2.90 -49.03
N LEU A 358 43.10 -2.41 -47.83
CA LEU A 358 43.29 -1.02 -47.44
C LEU A 358 44.67 -0.80 -46.83
N ALA A 359 45.26 0.37 -47.09
CA ALA A 359 46.51 0.77 -46.46
C ALA A 359 46.28 1.00 -44.95
N PRO A 360 47.11 0.42 -44.07
CA PRO A 360 46.91 0.47 -42.62
C PRO A 360 46.97 1.89 -42.04
N GLU A 361 47.62 2.84 -42.72
CA GLU A 361 47.76 4.23 -42.27
C GLU A 361 46.54 5.11 -42.57
N ARG A 362 45.61 4.67 -43.44
CA ARG A 362 44.46 5.48 -43.90
C ARG A 362 43.11 4.73 -43.91
N GLY A 363 43.10 3.42 -43.65
CA GLY A 363 41.90 2.59 -43.71
C GLY A 363 41.34 2.20 -42.35
N ASP A 364 40.65 3.11 -41.65
CA ASP A 364 39.86 2.74 -40.47
C ASP A 364 38.54 2.06 -40.89
N ILE A 365 38.55 0.74 -40.87
CA ILE A 365 37.40 -0.11 -41.22
C ILE A 365 36.18 0.22 -40.35
N ALA A 366 36.37 0.61 -39.08
CA ALA A 366 35.27 0.92 -38.17
C ALA A 366 34.55 2.23 -38.54
N ALA A 367 35.29 3.24 -39.01
CA ALA A 367 34.74 4.51 -39.47
C ALA A 367 34.00 4.40 -40.81
N ILE A 368 34.46 3.51 -41.70
CA ILE A 368 33.94 3.37 -43.07
C ILE A 368 32.70 2.47 -43.12
N LYS A 369 32.61 1.45 -42.25
CA LYS A 369 31.51 0.49 -42.21
C LYS A 369 30.09 1.12 -42.22
N PRO A 370 29.74 2.09 -41.35
CA PRO A 370 28.39 2.67 -41.35
C PRO A 370 28.07 3.45 -42.64
N ARG A 371 29.08 4.04 -43.31
CA ARG A 371 28.88 4.75 -44.59
C ARG A 371 28.60 3.76 -45.73
N LEU A 372 29.22 2.58 -45.70
CA LEU A 372 28.96 1.51 -46.66
C LEU A 372 27.59 0.85 -46.42
N GLU A 373 27.22 0.61 -45.16
CA GLU A 373 25.91 0.04 -44.80
C GLU A 373 24.75 0.97 -45.21
N ALA A 374 24.92 2.29 -45.08
CA ALA A 374 23.94 3.28 -45.54
C ALA A 374 23.70 3.24 -47.06
N ARG A 375 24.64 2.69 -47.85
CA ARG A 375 24.50 2.49 -49.30
C ARG A 375 24.00 1.09 -49.68
N GLY A 376 23.57 0.29 -48.69
CA GLY A 376 23.07 -1.07 -48.90
C GLY A 376 24.17 -2.09 -49.18
N LEU A 377 25.38 -1.84 -48.68
CA LEU A 377 26.51 -2.78 -48.76
C LEU A 377 26.74 -3.42 -47.39
N SER A 378 26.81 -4.75 -47.36
CA SER A 378 27.31 -5.51 -46.23
C SER A 378 28.83 -5.57 -46.26
N VAL A 379 29.46 -5.29 -45.12
CA VAL A 379 30.92 -5.29 -44.96
C VAL A 379 31.31 -6.38 -43.98
N THR A 380 32.11 -7.34 -44.44
CA THR A 380 32.66 -8.42 -43.61
C THR A 380 34.19 -8.31 -43.57
N PRO A 381 34.81 -8.14 -42.39
CA PRO A 381 36.26 -8.18 -42.27
C PRO A 381 36.79 -9.59 -42.56
N ARG A 382 37.94 -9.69 -43.22
CA ARG A 382 38.64 -10.95 -43.52
C ARG A 382 39.92 -11.03 -42.67
N ASP A 383 40.40 -12.23 -42.36
CA ASP A 383 41.58 -12.44 -41.52
C ASP A 383 42.81 -11.67 -42.04
N GLY A 384 43.25 -10.65 -41.28
CA GLY A 384 44.38 -9.78 -41.58
C GLY A 384 44.05 -8.28 -41.43
N PRO A 385 44.97 -7.43 -40.93
CA PRO A 385 44.72 -6.00 -40.80
C PRO A 385 44.53 -5.35 -42.19
N GLY A 386 43.42 -4.62 -42.37
CA GLY A 386 43.14 -3.87 -43.59
C GLY A 386 42.37 -4.62 -44.70
N HIS A 387 41.95 -5.87 -44.48
CA HIS A 387 41.21 -6.65 -45.49
C HIS A 387 39.69 -6.64 -45.25
N ILE A 388 38.92 -6.14 -46.22
CA ILE A 388 37.45 -6.13 -46.16
C ILE A 388 36.85 -6.74 -47.42
N VAL A 389 35.77 -7.50 -47.23
CA VAL A 389 34.93 -7.98 -48.31
C VAL A 389 33.61 -7.23 -48.27
N ILE A 390 33.24 -6.64 -49.40
CA ILE A 390 32.01 -5.88 -49.57
C ILE A 390 31.09 -6.64 -50.52
N ARG A 391 29.83 -6.80 -50.11
CA ARG A 391 28.75 -7.42 -50.90
C ARG A 391 27.48 -6.58 -50.79
N ARG A 392 26.59 -6.67 -51.76
CA ARG A 392 25.26 -6.03 -51.65
C ARG A 392 24.45 -6.72 -50.54
N ALA A 393 23.88 -5.95 -49.63
CA ALA A 393 22.96 -6.46 -48.61
C ALA A 393 21.68 -6.97 -49.31
N LEU A 394 21.22 -8.17 -48.93
CA LEU A 394 20.03 -8.80 -49.51
C LEU A 394 18.75 -8.06 -49.11
#